data_AF-A0A960LCG6-F1
#
_entry.id   AF-A0A960LCG6-F1
#
_cell.length_a   1.000
_cell.length_b   1.000
_cell.length_c   1.000
_cell.angle_alpha   90.00
_cell.angle_beta   90.00
_cell.angle_gamma   90.00
#
_symmetry.space_group_name_H-M   'P 1'
#
loop_
_entity.id
_entity.type
_entity.pdbx_description
1 polymer ?
#
loop_
_entity_poly.entity_id
_entity_poly.type
_entity_poly.pdbx_seq_one_letter_code
_entity_poly.pdbx_strand_id
1 'polypeptide(L)' 'MKHRIWLAPICALLLAFGSAQAFTVGQPAPDFTLTDSWGNSHTLSEYQGNVVVLMFFGNT' A
#
# COMPACT_ATOMS: atom_id res chain seq x y z
N MET A 1 -43.76 -15.28 1.61
CA MET A 1 -43.00 -14.15 1.03
C MET A 1 -41.72 -14.00 1.86
N LYS A 2 -40.68 -14.74 1.46
CA LYS A 2 -39.42 -15.00 2.17
C LYS A 2 -38.28 -14.26 1.43
N HIS A 3 -38.18 -12.94 1.56
CA HIS A 3 -37.20 -12.17 0.74
C HIS A 3 -36.45 -11.08 1.50
N ARG A 4 -36.46 -11.06 2.85
CA ARG A 4 -35.86 -9.96 3.63
C ARG A 4 -34.50 -10.27 4.27
N ILE A 5 -33.84 -11.38 3.92
CA ILE A 5 -32.63 -11.86 4.62
C ILE A 5 -31.47 -12.15 3.62
N TRP A 6 -31.27 -11.30 2.61
CA TRP A 6 -30.17 -11.49 1.65
C TRP A 6 -29.40 -10.20 1.31
N LEU A 7 -29.22 -9.31 2.28
CA LEU A 7 -28.35 -8.12 2.15
C LEU A 7 -27.21 -8.10 3.17
N ALA A 8 -27.19 -9.03 4.13
CA ALA A 8 -26.20 -9.07 5.20
C ALA A 8 -24.80 -9.62 4.83
N PRO A 9 -24.61 -10.60 3.91
CA PRO A 9 -23.29 -11.20 3.71
C PRO A 9 -22.36 -10.37 2.81
N ILE A 10 -22.91 -9.47 1.97
CA ILE A 10 -22.14 -8.67 1.01
C ILE A 10 -21.30 -7.60 1.71
N CYS A 11 -21.77 -7.06 2.84
CA CYS A 11 -21.05 -6.04 3.60
C CYS A 11 -19.83 -6.62 4.34
N ALA A 12 -19.88 -7.89 4.75
CA ALA A 12 -18.75 -8.57 5.40
C ALA A 12 -17.61 -8.92 4.41
N LEU A 13 -17.92 -9.11 3.12
CA LEU A 13 -16.90 -9.43 2.10
C LEU A 13 -16.04 -8.21 1.71
N LEU A 14 -16.57 -7.00 1.86
CA LEU A 14 -15.84 -5.75 1.57
C LEU A 14 -14.78 -5.39 2.63
N LEU A 15 -14.89 -5.93 3.85
CA LEU A 15 -13.91 -5.69 4.93
C LEU A 15 -12.66 -6.58 4.84
N ALA A 16 -12.66 -7.59 3.97
CA ALA A 16 -11.57 -8.58 3.88
C ALA A 16 -10.39 -8.15 2.97
N PHE A 17 -10.49 -7.03 2.24
CA PHE A 17 -9.52 -6.63 1.22
C PHE A 17 -8.46 -5.62 1.68
N GLY A 18 -8.38 -5.30 2.97
CA GLY A 18 -7.43 -4.32 3.50
C GLY A 18 -6.63 -4.85 4.67
N SER A 19 -5.80 -5.87 4.47
CA SER A 19 -4.77 -6.22 5.45
C SER A 19 -3.54 -5.35 5.23
N ALA A 20 -3.26 -4.44 6.16
CA ALA A 20 -1.96 -3.79 6.22
C ALA A 20 -0.91 -4.87 6.57
N GLN A 21 -0.07 -5.24 5.61
CA GLN A 21 1.04 -6.16 5.89
C GLN A 21 2.05 -5.45 6.80
N ALA A 22 2.35 -6.08 7.94
CA ALA A 22 3.42 -5.63 8.80
C ALA A 22 4.78 -5.89 8.11
N PHE A 23 5.64 -4.87 8.06
CA PHE A 23 7.01 -5.04 7.59
C PHE A 23 7.84 -5.80 8.63
N THR A 24 8.67 -6.73 8.18
CA THR A 24 9.62 -7.47 9.01
C THR A 24 11.04 -7.05 8.67
N VAL A 25 11.87 -6.83 9.69
CA VAL A 25 13.27 -6.43 9.49
C VAL A 25 14.01 -7.52 8.69
N GLY A 26 14.76 -7.10 7.67
CA GLY A 26 15.51 -8.00 6.78
C GLY A 26 14.74 -8.45 5.53
N GLN A 27 13.42 -8.23 5.45
CA GLN A 27 12.73 -8.36 4.18
C GLN A 27 13.07 -7.18 3.26
N PRO A 28 13.24 -7.41 1.95
CA PRO A 28 13.36 -6.33 0.99
C PRO A 28 12.17 -5.37 1.09
N ALA A 29 12.43 -4.07 1.05
CA ALA A 29 11.37 -3.09 0.90
C ALA A 29 10.66 -3.31 -0.46
N PRO A 30 9.31 -3.24 -0.52
CA PRO A 30 8.60 -3.33 -1.79
C PRO A 30 9.06 -2.25 -2.75
N ASP A 31 9.25 -2.63 -4.00
CA ASP A 31 9.59 -1.65 -5.03
C ASP A 31 8.39 -0.75 -5.32
N PHE A 32 8.65 0.50 -5.65
CA PHE A 32 7.65 1.46 -6.06
C PHE A 32 8.28 2.48 -7.00
N THR A 33 7.43 3.05 -7.86
CA THR A 33 7.79 4.16 -8.74
C THR A 33 6.92 5.35 -8.42
N LEU A 34 7.55 6.50 -8.11
CA LEU A 34 6.86 7.76 -7.82
C LEU A 34 7.39 8.88 -8.70
N THR A 35 6.52 9.80 -9.07
CA THR A 35 6.88 11.04 -9.76
C THR A 35 7.18 12.12 -8.73
N ASP A 36 8.35 12.76 -8.83
CA ASP A 36 8.72 13.88 -7.97
C ASP A 36 8.04 15.19 -8.38
N SER A 37 8.30 16.27 -7.64
CA SER A 37 7.73 17.60 -7.92
C SER A 37 8.24 18.26 -9.20
N TRP A 38 9.32 17.74 -9.80
CA TRP A 38 9.88 18.20 -11.07
C TRP A 38 9.41 17.34 -12.25
N GLY A 39 8.59 16.32 -12.01
CA GLY A 39 8.08 15.41 -13.04
C GLY A 39 9.01 14.25 -13.36
N ASN A 40 10.11 14.05 -12.62
CA ASN A 40 10.99 12.90 -12.83
C ASN A 40 10.40 11.67 -12.15
N SER A 41 10.54 10.53 -12.81
CA SER A 41 10.20 9.22 -12.25
C SER A 41 11.37 8.68 -11.46
N HIS A 42 11.10 8.20 -10.24
CA HIS A 42 12.08 7.53 -9.39
C HIS A 42 11.55 6.16 -9.00
N THR A 43 12.38 5.13 -9.12
CA THR A 43 12.06 3.76 -8.69
C THR A 43 12.96 3.35 -7.54
N LEU A 44 12.43 2.75 -6.46
CA LEU A 44 13.25 2.38 -5.30
C LEU A 44 14.43 1.47 -5.68
N SER A 45 14.22 0.54 -6.61
CA SER A 45 15.26 -0.36 -7.10
C SER A 45 16.46 0.33 -7.79
N GLU A 46 16.33 1.60 -8.20
CA GLU A 46 17.43 2.41 -8.76
C GLU A 46 18.48 2.75 -7.69
N TYR A 47 18.12 2.71 -6.40
CA TYR A 47 18.99 3.08 -5.29
C TYR A 47 19.75 1.89 -4.67
N GLN A 48 19.63 0.68 -5.23
CA GLN A 48 20.33 -0.51 -4.74
C GLN A 48 21.84 -0.29 -4.61
N GLY A 49 22.44 -0.90 -3.58
CA GLY A 49 23.86 -0.71 -3.24
C GLY A 49 24.13 0.50 -2.35
N ASN A 50 23.13 1.36 -2.10
CA ASN A 50 23.21 2.48 -1.16
C ASN A 50 22.41 2.22 0.11
N VAL A 51 22.78 2.89 1.20
CA VAL A 51 21.93 2.98 2.40
C VAL A 51 20.88 4.05 2.16
N VAL A 52 19.60 3.67 2.16
CA VAL A 52 18.46 4.54 1.84
C VAL A 52 17.53 4.66 3.05
N VAL A 53 17.04 5.88 3.31
CA VAL A 53 16.00 6.14 4.33
C VAL A 53 14.75 6.64 3.62
N LEU A 54 13.61 5.98 3.85
CA LEU A 54 12.30 6.42 3.37
C LEU A 54 11.63 7.29 4.42
N MET A 55 11.35 8.56 4.09
CA MET A 55 10.66 9.50 4.97
C MET A 55 9.29 9.85 4.39
N PHE A 56 8.22 9.53 5.13
CA PHE A 56 6.84 9.83 4.74
C PHE A 56 6.36 11.08 5.48
N PHE A 57 5.99 12.12 4.75
CA PHE A 57 5.46 13.38 5.27
C PHE A 57 4.39 13.91 4.30
N GLY A 58 3.50 14.75 4.81
CA GLY A 58 2.44 15.37 4.02
C GLY A 58 2.24 16.82 4.43
N ASN A 59 1.68 17.62 3.52
CA ASN A 59 1.20 18.95 3.84
C ASN A 59 -0.30 18.84 4.18
N THR A 60 -0.70 19.41 5.32
CA THR A 60 -2.09 19.43 5.78
C THR A 60 -2.91 20.46 5.00
#